data_AF-A0A3M1TDA0-F1
#
_entry.id   AF-A0A3M1TDA0-F1
#
_cell.length_a   1.000
_cell.length_b   1.000
_cell.length_c   1.000
_cell.angle_alpha   90.00
_cell.angle_beta   90.00
_cell.angle_gamma   90.00
#
_symmetry.space_group_name_H-M   'P 1'
#
loop_
_entity.id
_entity.type
_entity.pdbx_description
1 polymer ?
#
loop_
_entity_poly.entity_id
_entity_poly.type
_entity_poly.pdbx_seq_one_letter_code
_entity_poly.pdbx_strand_id
1 'polypeptide(L)'
;MRLTPSELFTIDVEAEIRKLTTAVFEGPWVLPAELVRVAVRAGARRVEIELSRGALRIWDDGTGRPKGLLEAVARLADAGAPARARHEALAWLEGSGHLAYAALLSAGYQSLRLSAGGACLCLAAGREPIRTSAPEAGSTEVEVRGGGVKANAAARHLEAVCRFAPVEIRLNGRPIRRGFLDAVAYDALAVLPGWVAVPRRGLGTQIWLLEDGVVSARVTLPEGLPLAAAVELGGLPRAPGHAGLREALGPHIEAILDEGVALAASSFGDPALGAAARARLKALLLEAFAEGRGLARIRAVPCVDAWLGGGSERRALTLAHLEAAVRQQGRHLLALDPGRDPRRYLLGEDPVWILDATERLLLGEALGVRFAMPPRARARPSVRRRLTEALEAAGRVFRRRLRTLAAGGRGRVLQPEELGPVERDFARLFDPANTILFTTGAAPPRVRGRTLYLPRHHPEVREALRLFALDERFAYPAAYALSDGLLRPPLAVREAFRSALSGEAPLPRLERDAPLLPAPPR
;
A
#
# COMPACT_ATOMS: atom_id res chain seq x y z
N MET A 1 -45.51 6.46 35.67
CA MET A 1 -45.03 5.07 35.72
C MET A 1 -43.89 5.02 36.73
N ARG A 2 -44.04 4.32 37.86
CA ARG A 2 -42.96 4.17 38.85
C ARG A 2 -42.18 2.90 38.48
N LEU A 3 -40.96 3.06 37.98
CA LEU A 3 -40.05 1.94 37.76
C LEU A 3 -39.65 1.36 39.12
N THR A 4 -39.72 0.05 39.27
CA THR A 4 -39.24 -0.66 40.46
C THR A 4 -37.70 -0.69 40.48
N PRO A 5 -37.05 -0.74 41.65
CA PRO A 5 -35.59 -0.87 41.73
C PRO A 5 -35.04 -2.05 40.92
N SER A 6 -35.81 -3.14 40.82
CA SER A 6 -35.50 -4.32 40.01
C SER A 6 -35.40 -4.01 38.52
N GLU A 7 -36.23 -3.09 38.00
CA GLU A 7 -36.23 -2.66 36.59
C GLU A 7 -35.04 -1.75 36.28
N LEU A 8 -34.55 -0.97 37.25
CA LEU A 8 -33.39 -0.08 37.12
C LEU A 8 -32.03 -0.81 36.97
N PHE A 9 -31.96 -2.09 37.34
CA PHE A 9 -30.77 -2.94 37.21
C PHE A 9 -30.90 -4.04 36.16
N THR A 10 -31.87 -3.94 35.24
CA THR A 10 -32.00 -4.91 34.16
C THR A 10 -30.93 -4.71 33.07
N ILE A 11 -30.34 -5.81 32.62
CA ILE A 11 -29.35 -5.81 31.54
C ILE A 11 -30.07 -5.46 30.24
N ASP A 12 -29.77 -4.31 29.64
CA ASP A 12 -30.18 -3.98 28.28
C ASP A 12 -29.31 -4.76 27.29
N VAL A 13 -29.72 -5.99 26.98
CA VAL A 13 -29.00 -6.90 26.09
C VAL A 13 -28.89 -6.31 24.67
N GLU A 14 -29.84 -5.51 24.22
CA GLU A 14 -29.77 -4.87 22.90
C GLU A 14 -28.66 -3.82 22.85
N ALA A 15 -28.56 -2.99 23.89
CA ALA A 15 -27.46 -2.05 24.03
C ALA A 15 -26.10 -2.77 24.14
N GLU A 16 -26.06 -3.90 24.82
CA GLU A 16 -24.86 -4.74 24.95
C GLU A 16 -24.42 -5.35 23.61
N ILE A 17 -25.34 -5.98 22.86
CA ILE A 17 -25.05 -6.51 21.51
C ILE A 17 -24.53 -5.36 20.63
N ARG A 18 -25.21 -4.21 20.61
CA ARG A 18 -24.75 -3.06 19.83
C ARG A 18 -23.35 -2.61 20.26
N LYS A 19 -23.09 -2.48 21.56
CA LYS A 19 -21.79 -2.05 22.09
C LYS A 19 -20.67 -3.02 21.71
N LEU A 20 -20.88 -4.32 21.87
CA LEU A 20 -19.89 -5.34 21.52
C LEU A 20 -19.64 -5.36 20.00
N THR A 21 -20.72 -5.34 19.22
CA THR A 21 -20.63 -5.47 17.77
C THR A 21 -20.06 -4.22 17.10
N THR A 22 -20.33 -3.01 17.61
CA THR A 22 -19.69 -1.78 17.10
C THR A 22 -18.25 -1.62 17.57
N ALA A 23 -17.87 -2.21 18.70
CA ALA A 23 -16.49 -2.23 19.16
C ALA A 23 -15.62 -3.19 18.32
N VAL A 24 -16.20 -4.28 17.82
CA VAL A 24 -15.49 -5.31 17.04
C VAL A 24 -15.60 -5.10 15.54
N PHE A 25 -16.77 -4.69 15.04
CA PHE A 25 -17.03 -4.56 13.60
C PHE A 25 -17.18 -3.10 13.19
N GLU A 26 -16.45 -2.69 12.16
CA GLU A 26 -16.53 -1.33 11.60
C GLU A 26 -17.90 -1.03 10.95
N GLY A 27 -18.66 -2.08 10.62
CA GLY A 27 -20.04 -1.98 10.16
C GLY A 27 -20.57 -3.26 9.51
N PRO A 28 -21.84 -3.27 9.06
CA PRO A 28 -22.50 -4.46 8.51
C PRO A 28 -21.81 -5.07 7.28
N TRP A 29 -21.00 -4.28 6.55
CA TRP A 29 -20.27 -4.76 5.37
C TRP A 29 -19.10 -5.70 5.71
N VAL A 30 -18.68 -5.77 6.99
CA VAL A 30 -17.63 -6.67 7.48
C VAL A 30 -18.17 -8.07 7.79
N LEU A 31 -19.45 -8.18 8.16
CA LEU A 31 -20.09 -9.43 8.59
C LEU A 31 -19.91 -10.61 7.61
N PRO A 32 -19.97 -10.41 6.27
CA PRO A 32 -19.69 -11.51 5.35
C PRO A 32 -18.30 -12.11 5.52
N ALA A 33 -17.27 -11.29 5.76
CA ALA A 33 -15.91 -11.78 5.96
C ALA A 33 -15.75 -12.53 7.29
N GLU A 34 -16.45 -12.10 8.32
CA GLU A 34 -16.47 -12.79 9.63
C GLU A 34 -17.16 -14.15 9.54
N LEU A 35 -18.24 -14.25 8.77
CA LEU A 35 -18.89 -15.53 8.50
C LEU A 35 -18.00 -16.47 7.67
N VAL A 36 -17.22 -15.93 6.73
CA VAL A 36 -16.16 -16.71 6.05
C VAL A 36 -15.14 -17.21 7.06
N ARG A 37 -14.64 -16.35 7.96
CA ARG A 37 -13.67 -16.76 9.00
C ARG A 37 -14.23 -17.91 9.84
N VAL A 38 -15.48 -17.78 10.26
CA VAL A 38 -16.20 -18.81 11.01
C VAL A 38 -16.34 -20.11 10.19
N ALA A 39 -16.60 -20.04 8.88
CA ALA A 39 -16.61 -21.21 7.99
C ALA A 39 -15.23 -21.88 7.88
N VAL A 40 -14.15 -21.12 7.67
CA VAL A 40 -12.78 -21.65 7.58
C VAL A 40 -12.39 -22.36 8.88
N ARG A 41 -12.69 -21.75 10.04
CA ARG A 41 -12.44 -22.36 11.36
C ARG A 41 -13.20 -23.68 11.55
N ALA A 42 -14.38 -23.80 10.94
CA ALA A 42 -15.17 -25.04 10.92
C ALA A 42 -14.68 -26.06 9.86
N GLY A 43 -13.51 -25.84 9.26
CA GLY A 43 -12.90 -26.77 8.32
C GLY A 43 -13.52 -26.76 6.92
N ALA A 44 -14.26 -25.70 6.55
CA ALA A 44 -14.76 -25.55 5.19
C ALA A 44 -13.60 -25.60 4.18
N ARG A 45 -13.85 -26.20 3.02
CA ARG A 45 -12.93 -26.22 1.86
C ARG A 45 -13.40 -25.26 0.78
N ARG A 46 -14.71 -24.96 0.77
CA ARG A 46 -15.36 -24.03 -0.14
C ARG A 46 -16.36 -23.16 0.61
N VAL A 47 -16.36 -21.88 0.27
CA VAL A 47 -17.34 -20.90 0.73
C VAL A 47 -17.89 -20.14 -0.47
N GLU A 48 -19.21 -20.13 -0.60
CA GLU A 48 -19.94 -19.39 -1.62
C GLU A 48 -20.67 -18.22 -1.00
N ILE A 49 -20.55 -17.05 -1.63
CA ILE A 49 -21.12 -15.81 -1.15
C ILE A 49 -21.91 -15.18 -2.29
N GLU A 50 -23.20 -14.96 -2.08
CA GLU A 50 -24.06 -14.20 -2.98
C GLU A 50 -24.45 -12.89 -2.30
N LEU A 51 -24.10 -11.78 -2.94
CA LEU A 51 -24.46 -10.43 -2.53
C LEU A 51 -25.41 -9.82 -3.54
N SER A 52 -26.57 -9.39 -3.07
CA SER A 52 -27.50 -8.59 -3.85
C SER A 52 -27.98 -7.38 -3.05
N ARG A 53 -28.84 -6.55 -3.64
CA ARG A 53 -29.32 -5.34 -2.96
C ARG A 53 -30.16 -5.70 -1.74
N GLY A 54 -29.59 -5.52 -0.55
CA GLY A 54 -30.27 -5.80 0.71
C GLY A 54 -30.40 -7.28 1.02
N ALA A 55 -29.61 -8.15 0.39
CA ALA A 55 -29.54 -9.55 0.78
C ALA A 55 -28.10 -10.09 0.70
N LEU A 56 -27.82 -11.03 1.60
CA LEU A 56 -26.58 -11.76 1.73
C LEU A 56 -26.94 -13.24 1.86
N ARG A 57 -26.28 -14.09 1.07
CA ARG A 57 -26.32 -15.53 1.26
C ARG A 57 -24.89 -16.04 1.34
N ILE A 58 -24.61 -16.86 2.35
CA ILE A 58 -23.32 -17.55 2.51
C ILE A 58 -23.61 -19.03 2.68
N TRP A 59 -22.89 -19.85 1.93
CA TRP A 59 -22.93 -21.30 2.05
C TRP A 59 -21.50 -21.83 2.21
N ASP A 60 -21.31 -22.82 3.08
CA ASP A 60 -20.04 -23.51 3.25
C ASP A 60 -20.21 -25.02 3.45
N ASP A 61 -19.17 -25.77 3.07
CA ASP A 61 -19.08 -27.24 3.17
C ASP A 61 -18.30 -27.71 4.42
N GLY A 62 -18.24 -26.89 5.48
CA GLY A 62 -17.55 -27.23 6.73
C GLY A 62 -18.24 -28.33 7.52
N THR A 63 -17.60 -28.84 8.59
CA THR A 63 -18.08 -29.98 9.39
C THR A 63 -19.36 -29.72 10.21
N GLY A 64 -20.06 -28.62 9.94
CA GLY A 64 -21.21 -28.14 10.70
C GLY A 64 -20.83 -27.28 11.90
N ARG A 65 -21.85 -26.66 12.51
CA ARG A 65 -21.70 -25.74 13.65
C ARG A 65 -21.90 -26.46 14.99
N PRO A 66 -21.38 -25.93 16.10
CA PRO A 66 -21.63 -26.49 17.42
C PRO A 66 -23.14 -26.63 17.67
N LYS A 67 -23.57 -27.73 18.30
CA LYS A 67 -25.01 -28.03 18.53
C LYS A 67 -25.77 -26.88 19.22
N GLY A 68 -25.10 -26.13 20.08
CA GLY A 68 -25.68 -24.98 20.80
C GLY A 68 -25.83 -23.69 19.98
N LEU A 69 -25.30 -23.60 18.76
CA LEU A 69 -25.31 -22.35 17.99
C LEU A 69 -26.73 -21.87 17.69
N LEU A 70 -27.57 -22.72 17.09
CA LEU A 70 -28.95 -22.36 16.76
C LEU A 70 -29.76 -22.02 18.01
N GLU A 71 -29.46 -22.69 19.13
CA GLU A 71 -30.09 -22.43 20.42
C GLU A 71 -29.73 -21.07 20.98
N ALA A 72 -28.44 -20.72 20.98
CA ALA A 72 -27.95 -19.44 21.43
C ALA A 72 -28.49 -18.30 20.56
N VAL A 73 -28.47 -18.45 19.23
CA VAL A 73 -29.00 -17.42 18.31
C VAL A 73 -30.50 -17.24 18.50
N ALA A 74 -31.27 -18.34 18.59
CA ALA A 74 -32.71 -18.26 18.84
C ALA A 74 -33.03 -17.58 20.17
N ARG A 75 -32.32 -17.95 21.25
CA ARG A 75 -32.51 -17.37 22.58
C ARG A 75 -32.13 -15.90 22.61
N LEU A 76 -31.06 -15.50 21.92
CA LEU A 76 -30.64 -14.11 21.83
C LEU A 76 -31.67 -13.25 21.07
N ALA A 77 -32.28 -13.80 20.02
CA ALA A 77 -33.28 -13.14 19.18
C ALA A 77 -34.68 -13.07 19.81
N ASP A 78 -34.99 -13.92 20.79
CA ASP A 78 -36.28 -13.95 21.46
C ASP A 78 -36.44 -12.77 22.44
N ALA A 79 -37.26 -11.78 22.05
CA ALA A 79 -37.54 -10.61 22.88
C ALA A 79 -38.37 -10.94 24.14
N GLY A 80 -39.07 -12.08 24.17
CA GLY A 80 -39.81 -12.57 25.33
C GLY A 80 -38.95 -13.34 26.34
N ALA A 81 -37.73 -13.75 25.95
CA ALA A 81 -36.84 -14.48 26.83
C ALA A 81 -36.30 -13.59 27.97
N PRO A 82 -36.10 -14.14 29.18
CA PRO A 82 -35.51 -13.39 30.29
C PRO A 82 -34.15 -12.79 29.92
N ALA A 83 -33.89 -11.53 30.30
CA ALA A 83 -32.65 -10.81 29.97
C ALA A 83 -31.38 -11.59 30.32
N ARG A 84 -31.36 -12.28 31.47
CA ARG A 84 -30.27 -13.16 31.88
C ARG A 84 -30.01 -14.29 30.87
N ALA A 85 -31.05 -14.95 30.39
CA ALA A 85 -30.92 -16.05 29.44
C ALA A 85 -30.41 -15.57 28.07
N ARG A 86 -30.83 -14.36 27.66
CA ARG A 86 -30.32 -13.70 26.45
C ARG A 86 -28.85 -13.30 26.60
N HIS A 87 -28.46 -12.74 27.74
CA HIS A 87 -27.07 -12.40 28.06
C HIS A 87 -26.17 -13.65 28.10
N GLU A 88 -26.62 -14.75 28.73
CA GLU A 88 -25.90 -16.02 28.73
C GLU A 88 -25.69 -16.57 27.30
N ALA A 89 -26.67 -16.40 26.41
CA ALA A 89 -26.52 -16.76 24.99
C ALA A 89 -25.51 -15.87 24.27
N LEU A 90 -25.50 -14.56 24.54
CA LEU A 90 -24.51 -13.61 23.99
C LEU A 90 -23.10 -13.96 24.45
N ALA A 91 -22.90 -14.19 25.75
CA ALA A 91 -21.62 -14.59 26.32
C ALA A 91 -21.13 -15.93 25.75
N TRP A 92 -22.03 -16.88 25.51
CA TRP A 92 -21.68 -18.14 24.83
C TRP A 92 -21.24 -17.91 23.37
N LEU A 93 -21.94 -17.06 22.63
CA LEU A 93 -21.58 -16.72 21.24
C LEU A 93 -20.21 -16.02 21.17
N GLU A 94 -19.93 -15.11 22.11
CA GLU A 94 -18.63 -14.45 22.23
C GLU A 94 -17.52 -15.47 22.56
N GLY A 95 -17.69 -16.23 23.64
CA GLY A 95 -16.69 -17.20 24.10
C GLY A 95 -16.41 -18.36 23.13
N SER A 96 -17.37 -18.67 22.26
CA SER A 96 -17.21 -19.68 21.20
C SER A 96 -16.72 -19.09 19.85
N GLY A 97 -16.52 -17.78 19.77
CA GLY A 97 -16.05 -17.11 18.55
C GLY A 97 -17.11 -17.00 17.43
N HIS A 98 -18.40 -16.96 17.79
CA HIS A 98 -19.56 -16.87 16.91
C HIS A 98 -20.28 -15.51 17.03
N LEU A 99 -19.59 -14.45 17.48
CA LEU A 99 -20.16 -13.11 17.67
C LEU A 99 -20.75 -12.50 16.39
N ALA A 100 -20.28 -12.92 15.20
CA ALA A 100 -20.84 -12.51 13.92
C ALA A 100 -22.36 -12.77 13.81
N TYR A 101 -22.86 -13.86 14.41
CA TYR A 101 -24.29 -14.16 14.41
C TYR A 101 -25.09 -13.21 15.31
N ALA A 102 -24.51 -12.77 16.43
CA ALA A 102 -25.12 -11.71 17.25
C ALA A 102 -25.17 -10.37 16.49
N ALA A 103 -24.11 -10.05 15.75
CA ALA A 103 -24.06 -8.83 14.95
C ALA A 103 -25.06 -8.80 13.80
N LEU A 104 -25.37 -9.96 13.21
CA LEU A 104 -26.47 -10.08 12.26
C LEU A 104 -27.81 -9.67 12.89
N LEU A 105 -28.04 -10.01 14.15
CA LEU A 105 -29.28 -9.67 14.84
C LEU A 105 -29.42 -8.15 15.05
N SER A 106 -28.32 -7.47 15.40
CA SER A 106 -28.32 -6.00 15.58
C SER A 106 -28.27 -5.21 14.28
N ALA A 107 -28.03 -5.85 13.13
CA ALA A 107 -27.91 -5.16 11.84
C ALA A 107 -29.26 -4.65 11.28
N GLY A 108 -30.40 -4.98 11.89
CA GLY A 108 -31.73 -4.60 11.41
C GLY A 108 -32.17 -5.45 10.21
N TYR A 109 -32.07 -6.77 10.33
CA TYR A 109 -32.55 -7.71 9.33
C TYR A 109 -34.08 -7.72 9.25
N GLN A 110 -34.62 -7.99 8.06
CA GLN A 110 -36.03 -8.30 7.84
C GLN A 110 -36.30 -9.79 8.09
N SER A 111 -35.39 -10.64 7.61
CA SER A 111 -35.39 -12.08 7.84
C SER A 111 -33.97 -12.64 7.87
N LEU A 112 -33.73 -13.61 8.74
CA LEU A 112 -32.50 -14.38 8.85
C LEU A 112 -32.85 -15.87 8.84
N ARG A 113 -32.24 -16.63 7.94
CA ARG A 113 -32.30 -18.09 7.89
C ARG A 113 -30.90 -18.63 8.15
N LEU A 114 -30.78 -19.53 9.12
CA LEU A 114 -29.53 -20.17 9.50
C LEU A 114 -29.74 -21.68 9.52
N SER A 115 -29.15 -22.38 8.55
CA SER A 115 -29.14 -23.83 8.47
C SER A 115 -27.78 -24.36 8.95
N ALA A 116 -27.77 -25.27 9.91
CA ALA A 116 -26.57 -25.95 10.38
C ALA A 116 -26.91 -27.32 11.00
N GLY A 117 -26.11 -28.35 10.67
CA GLY A 117 -26.20 -29.66 11.31
C GLY A 117 -27.56 -30.35 11.17
N GLY A 118 -28.21 -30.21 10.00
CA GLY A 118 -29.54 -30.78 9.75
C GLY A 118 -30.71 -30.03 10.41
N ALA A 119 -30.46 -28.90 11.05
CA ALA A 119 -31.48 -28.02 11.62
C ALA A 119 -31.45 -26.63 10.96
N CYS A 120 -32.60 -25.97 10.92
CA CYS A 120 -32.76 -24.63 10.34
C CYS A 120 -33.51 -23.73 11.31
N LEU A 121 -32.92 -22.57 11.59
CA LEU A 121 -33.51 -21.48 12.35
C LEU A 121 -33.97 -20.38 11.39
N CYS A 122 -35.25 -20.03 11.45
CA CYS A 122 -35.85 -18.95 10.69
C CYS A 122 -36.29 -17.84 11.65
N LEU A 123 -35.76 -16.64 11.44
CA LEU A 123 -36.09 -15.44 12.20
C LEU A 123 -36.68 -14.40 11.24
N ALA A 124 -37.72 -13.71 11.69
CA ALA A 124 -38.31 -12.57 11.00
C ALA A 124 -38.49 -11.42 12.00
N ALA A 125 -38.27 -10.19 11.56
CA ALA A 125 -38.36 -9.03 12.44
C ALA A 125 -39.70 -8.97 13.18
N GLY A 126 -39.65 -8.88 14.51
CA GLY A 126 -40.84 -8.82 15.37
C GLY A 126 -41.63 -10.12 15.50
N ARG A 127 -41.07 -11.27 15.09
CA ARG A 127 -41.71 -12.59 15.22
C ARG A 127 -40.85 -13.53 16.05
N GLU A 128 -41.52 -14.51 16.66
CA GLU A 128 -40.84 -15.56 17.42
C GLU A 128 -39.94 -16.43 16.50
N PRO A 129 -38.80 -16.93 17.02
CA PRO A 129 -37.94 -17.85 16.29
C PRO A 129 -38.62 -19.17 15.91
N ILE A 130 -38.54 -19.56 14.64
CA ILE A 130 -39.08 -20.83 14.14
C ILE A 130 -37.91 -21.80 13.87
N ARG A 131 -37.99 -23.01 14.42
CA ARG A 131 -37.02 -24.09 14.14
C ARG A 131 -37.64 -25.17 13.27
N THR A 132 -36.90 -25.62 12.27
CA THR A 132 -37.30 -26.65 11.31
C THR A 132 -36.12 -27.59 11.04
N SER A 133 -36.37 -28.71 10.35
CA SER A 133 -35.31 -29.56 9.81
C SER A 133 -34.70 -28.95 8.55
N ALA A 134 -33.38 -29.03 8.41
CA ALA A 134 -32.67 -28.68 7.18
C ALA A 134 -32.42 -29.95 6.33
N PRO A 135 -32.40 -29.83 4.99
CA PRO A 135 -32.31 -30.98 4.09
C PRO A 135 -30.93 -31.65 4.04
N GLU A 136 -29.85 -30.96 4.43
CA GLU A 136 -28.48 -31.46 4.27
C GLU A 136 -27.71 -31.40 5.59
N ALA A 137 -27.17 -32.55 6.01
CA ALA A 137 -26.26 -32.65 7.13
C ALA A 137 -24.82 -32.46 6.60
N GLY A 138 -24.09 -31.48 7.13
CA GLY A 138 -22.69 -31.22 6.74
C GLY A 138 -22.46 -29.97 5.90
N SER A 139 -23.42 -29.07 5.81
CA SER A 139 -23.22 -27.71 5.28
C SER A 139 -23.76 -26.68 6.26
N THR A 140 -23.26 -25.45 6.15
CA THR A 140 -23.88 -24.29 6.80
C THR A 140 -24.41 -23.36 5.72
N GLU A 141 -25.62 -22.85 5.91
CA GLU A 141 -26.17 -21.81 5.05
C GLU A 141 -26.70 -20.66 5.92
N VAL A 142 -26.32 -19.44 5.56
CA VAL A 142 -26.78 -18.20 6.19
C VAL A 142 -27.40 -17.32 5.11
N GLU A 143 -28.72 -17.11 5.16
CA GLU A 143 -29.42 -16.16 4.30
C GLU A 143 -29.95 -14.99 5.14
N VAL A 144 -29.59 -13.78 4.78
CA VAL A 144 -30.01 -12.54 5.43
C VAL A 144 -30.67 -11.66 4.39
N ARG A 145 -31.86 -11.14 4.71
CA ARG A 145 -32.52 -10.06 3.95
C ARG A 145 -32.67 -8.85 4.86
N GLY A 146 -32.44 -7.66 4.34
CA GLY A 146 -32.32 -6.42 5.11
C GLY A 146 -30.90 -6.21 5.66
N GLY A 147 -30.78 -5.63 6.84
CA GLY A 147 -29.50 -5.61 7.57
C GLY A 147 -28.50 -4.51 7.18
N GLY A 148 -28.86 -3.61 6.27
CA GLY A 148 -27.99 -2.50 5.85
C GLY A 148 -26.69 -2.90 5.13
N VAL A 149 -26.53 -4.18 4.76
CA VAL A 149 -25.35 -4.67 4.03
C VAL A 149 -25.30 -4.05 2.63
N LYS A 150 -24.37 -3.12 2.43
CA LYS A 150 -24.12 -2.51 1.12
C LYS A 150 -23.30 -3.47 0.28
N ALA A 151 -23.94 -4.15 -0.67
CA ALA A 151 -23.31 -5.18 -1.52
C ALA A 151 -21.94 -4.77 -2.11
N ASN A 152 -21.82 -3.57 -2.68
CA ASN A 152 -20.56 -3.10 -3.27
C ASN A 152 -19.46 -2.82 -2.23
N ALA A 153 -19.81 -2.45 -0.99
CA ALA A 153 -18.84 -2.26 0.07
C ALA A 153 -18.38 -3.62 0.62
N ALA A 154 -19.32 -4.53 0.86
CA ALA A 154 -19.06 -5.89 1.31
C ALA A 154 -18.21 -6.68 0.28
N ALA A 155 -18.54 -6.58 -1.01
CA ALA A 155 -17.78 -7.22 -2.09
C ALA A 155 -16.31 -6.78 -2.10
N ARG A 156 -16.06 -5.46 -2.11
CA ARG A 156 -14.70 -4.90 -2.08
C ARG A 156 -13.95 -5.29 -0.81
N HIS A 157 -14.64 -5.32 0.32
CA HIS A 157 -14.05 -5.74 1.58
C HIS A 157 -13.66 -7.22 1.54
N LEU A 158 -14.57 -8.12 1.14
CA LEU A 158 -14.31 -9.56 0.97
C LEU A 158 -13.11 -9.82 0.05
N GLU A 159 -13.06 -9.18 -1.12
CA GLU A 159 -11.94 -9.32 -2.05
C GLU A 159 -10.60 -8.90 -1.42
N ALA A 160 -10.60 -7.89 -0.55
CA ALA A 160 -9.40 -7.43 0.13
C ALA A 160 -8.96 -8.35 1.27
N VAL A 161 -9.90 -8.83 2.10
CA VAL A 161 -9.59 -9.55 3.35
C VAL A 161 -9.53 -11.06 3.19
N CYS A 162 -10.21 -11.63 2.19
CA CYS A 162 -10.27 -13.09 1.97
C CYS A 162 -9.20 -13.60 0.98
N ARG A 163 -8.35 -12.72 0.45
CA ARG A 163 -7.34 -13.10 -0.56
C ARG A 163 -6.27 -14.07 -0.06
N PHE A 164 -6.11 -14.23 1.26
CA PHE A 164 -5.15 -15.16 1.86
C PHE A 164 -5.81 -16.41 2.45
N ALA A 165 -7.13 -16.56 2.26
CA ALA A 165 -7.85 -17.69 2.82
C ALA A 165 -7.34 -19.02 2.22
N PRO A 166 -7.16 -20.07 3.05
CA PRO A 166 -6.67 -21.36 2.58
C PRO A 166 -7.73 -22.15 1.77
N VAL A 167 -8.96 -21.64 1.69
CA VAL A 167 -10.14 -22.31 1.13
C VAL A 167 -10.63 -21.63 -0.14
N GLU A 168 -11.36 -22.33 -1.01
CA GLU A 168 -11.96 -21.71 -2.20
C GLU A 168 -13.08 -20.77 -1.78
N ILE A 169 -12.98 -19.49 -2.13
CA ILE A 169 -14.03 -18.51 -1.86
C ILE A 169 -14.55 -17.97 -3.19
N ARG A 170 -15.86 -18.11 -3.41
CA ARG A 170 -16.53 -17.60 -4.61
C ARG A 170 -17.49 -16.48 -4.21
N LEU A 171 -17.29 -15.29 -4.78
CA LEU A 171 -18.16 -14.14 -4.63
C LEU A 171 -18.98 -13.97 -5.91
N ASN A 172 -20.31 -14.11 -5.80
CA ASN A 172 -21.26 -14.06 -6.91
C ASN A 172 -20.83 -15.02 -8.06
N GLY A 173 -20.46 -16.24 -7.69
CA GLY A 173 -19.99 -17.28 -8.61
C GLY A 173 -18.54 -17.13 -9.11
N ARG A 174 -17.87 -16.01 -8.82
CA ARG A 174 -16.49 -15.74 -9.27
C ARG A 174 -15.49 -16.03 -8.15
N PRO A 175 -14.40 -16.76 -8.41
CA PRO A 175 -13.37 -16.97 -7.39
C PRO A 175 -12.72 -15.64 -6.99
N ILE A 176 -12.53 -15.42 -5.69
CA ILE A 176 -11.74 -14.29 -5.18
C ILE A 176 -10.28 -14.48 -5.58
N ARG A 177 -9.64 -13.41 -6.06
CA ARG A 177 -8.21 -13.45 -6.40
C ARG A 177 -7.37 -13.66 -5.14
N ARG A 178 -6.41 -14.59 -5.21
CA ARG A 178 -5.58 -14.98 -4.07
C ARG A 178 -4.22 -14.29 -4.05
N GLY A 179 -3.63 -14.21 -2.86
CA GLY A 179 -2.25 -13.80 -2.61
C GLY A 179 -1.96 -12.33 -2.84
N PHE A 180 -0.69 -12.04 -3.14
CA PHE A 180 -0.19 -10.68 -3.38
C PHE A 180 -0.31 -10.31 -4.86
N LEU A 181 -1.36 -9.57 -5.22
CA LEU A 181 -1.68 -9.23 -6.61
C LEU A 181 -0.59 -8.44 -7.34
N ASP A 182 0.27 -7.71 -6.62
CA ASP A 182 1.34 -6.87 -7.17
C ASP A 182 2.74 -7.35 -6.76
N ALA A 183 2.90 -8.65 -6.45
CA ALA A 183 4.21 -9.19 -6.11
C ALA A 183 5.11 -9.42 -7.33
N VAL A 184 6.40 -9.15 -7.15
CA VAL A 184 7.49 -9.61 -8.03
C VAL A 184 7.84 -11.06 -7.70
N ALA A 185 7.93 -11.36 -6.41
CA ALA A 185 8.21 -12.67 -5.86
C ALA A 185 7.46 -12.80 -4.54
N TYR A 186 7.09 -14.03 -4.17
CA TYR A 186 6.53 -14.37 -2.86
C TYR A 186 6.82 -15.83 -2.54
N ASP A 187 6.89 -16.14 -1.25
CA ASP A 187 7.12 -17.50 -0.76
C ASP A 187 6.45 -17.68 0.62
N ALA A 188 6.34 -18.92 1.08
CA ALA A 188 5.90 -19.24 2.42
C ALA A 188 6.91 -18.74 3.46
N LEU A 189 6.41 -18.28 4.61
CA LEU A 189 7.23 -17.95 5.76
C LEU A 189 7.64 -19.23 6.51
N ALA A 190 8.88 -19.29 6.98
CA ALA A 190 9.39 -20.36 7.83
C ALA A 190 9.15 -20.07 9.32
N VAL A 191 9.20 -18.79 9.73
CA VAL A 191 9.02 -18.36 11.12
C VAL A 191 7.59 -18.50 11.65
N LEU A 192 6.60 -18.25 10.80
CA LEU A 192 5.17 -18.28 11.14
C LEU A 192 4.38 -18.79 9.93
N PRO A 193 3.21 -19.43 10.13
CA PRO A 193 2.37 -19.79 9.01
C PRO A 193 1.93 -18.53 8.26
N GLY A 194 2.18 -18.49 6.95
CA GLY A 194 1.92 -17.31 6.15
C GLY A 194 2.84 -17.21 4.94
N TRP A 195 2.92 -16.00 4.39
CA TRP A 195 3.69 -15.72 3.19
C TRP A 195 4.39 -14.36 3.30
N VAL A 196 5.54 -14.25 2.66
CA VAL A 196 6.28 -13.00 2.44
C VAL A 196 6.37 -12.72 0.96
N ALA A 197 6.41 -11.46 0.58
CA ALA A 197 6.43 -11.00 -0.79
C ALA A 197 7.25 -9.74 -0.97
N VAL A 198 7.83 -9.59 -2.16
CA VAL A 198 8.42 -8.34 -2.62
C VAL A 198 7.43 -7.67 -3.57
N PRO A 199 6.74 -6.60 -3.17
CA PRO A 199 5.82 -5.90 -4.06
C PRO A 199 6.58 -5.14 -5.15
N ARG A 200 5.95 -4.96 -6.32
CA ARG A 200 6.51 -4.14 -7.42
C ARG A 200 6.70 -2.69 -7.00
N ARG A 201 5.86 -2.19 -6.09
CA ARG A 201 5.87 -0.82 -5.58
C ARG A 201 5.62 -0.80 -4.07
N GLY A 202 6.19 0.19 -3.39
CA GLY A 202 6.02 0.40 -1.96
C GLY A 202 7.23 1.09 -1.36
N LEU A 203 7.00 1.81 -0.26
CA LEU A 203 8.03 2.57 0.47
C LEU A 203 8.36 1.97 1.85
N GLY A 204 7.56 1.02 2.35
CA GLY A 204 7.80 0.40 3.65
C GLY A 204 7.11 -0.95 3.77
N THR A 205 7.34 -1.64 4.88
CA THR A 205 6.81 -2.99 5.11
C THR A 205 5.30 -2.94 5.38
N GLN A 206 4.54 -3.79 4.71
CA GLN A 206 3.13 -4.02 5.02
C GLN A 206 2.93 -5.45 5.51
N ILE A 207 2.39 -5.60 6.72
CA ILE A 207 2.09 -6.91 7.30
C ILE A 207 0.58 -7.03 7.52
N TRP A 208 -0.06 -7.97 6.84
CA TRP A 208 -1.44 -8.37 7.07
C TRP A 208 -1.48 -9.46 8.13
N LEU A 209 -2.29 -9.23 9.16
CA LEU A 209 -2.47 -10.18 10.25
C LEU A 209 -3.75 -10.96 9.97
N LEU A 210 -3.58 -12.27 9.83
CA LEU A 210 -4.64 -13.20 9.49
C LEU A 210 -5.13 -13.92 10.74
N GLU A 211 -6.43 -14.16 10.76
CA GLU A 211 -7.07 -15.13 11.64
C GLU A 211 -7.87 -16.06 10.74
N ASP A 212 -7.55 -17.36 10.80
CA ASP A 212 -8.16 -18.39 9.95
C ASP A 212 -8.06 -18.03 8.44
N GLY A 213 -6.95 -17.42 8.03
CA GLY A 213 -6.67 -16.99 6.66
C GLY A 213 -7.40 -15.71 6.19
N VAL A 214 -8.23 -15.11 7.04
CA VAL A 214 -8.93 -13.84 6.75
C VAL A 214 -8.18 -12.69 7.42
N VAL A 215 -7.92 -11.60 6.69
CA VAL A 215 -7.27 -10.42 7.25
C VAL A 215 -8.13 -9.80 8.35
N SER A 216 -7.59 -9.77 9.57
CA SER A 216 -8.22 -9.12 10.73
C SER A 216 -7.60 -7.74 11.00
N ALA A 217 -6.30 -7.59 10.76
CA ALA A 217 -5.62 -6.31 10.98
C ALA A 217 -4.48 -6.08 9.98
N ARG A 218 -3.98 -4.83 9.95
CA ARG A 218 -2.79 -4.45 9.19
C ARG A 218 -1.80 -3.68 10.07
N VAL A 219 -0.52 -3.97 9.88
CA VAL A 219 0.61 -3.24 10.43
C VAL A 219 1.40 -2.66 9.26
N THR A 220 1.82 -1.39 9.41
CA THR A 220 2.70 -0.73 8.44
C THR A 220 3.94 -0.30 9.20
N LEU A 221 5.13 -0.70 8.71
CA LEU A 221 6.42 -0.28 9.25
C LEU A 221 7.00 0.75 8.27
N PRO A 222 6.87 2.05 8.55
CA PRO A 222 7.26 3.09 7.59
C PRO A 222 8.77 3.13 7.34
N GLU A 223 9.57 2.77 8.34
CA GLU A 223 11.04 2.72 8.28
C GLU A 223 11.57 1.35 7.85
N GLY A 224 10.69 0.39 7.52
CA GLY A 224 11.10 -0.95 7.11
C GLY A 224 11.39 -1.06 5.62
N LEU A 225 12.11 -2.12 5.25
CA LEU A 225 12.30 -2.51 3.84
C LEU A 225 10.95 -2.65 3.14
N PRO A 226 10.84 -2.31 1.84
CA PRO A 226 9.56 -2.21 1.19
C PRO A 226 9.04 -3.59 0.72
N LEU A 227 8.67 -4.38 1.73
CA LEU A 227 8.21 -5.78 1.71
C LEU A 227 6.72 -5.88 2.05
N ALA A 228 6.15 -7.05 1.79
CA ALA A 228 4.79 -7.42 2.11
C ALA A 228 4.79 -8.77 2.83
N ALA A 229 3.98 -8.95 3.86
CA ALA A 229 3.82 -10.25 4.53
C ALA A 229 2.38 -10.47 4.97
N ALA A 230 1.89 -11.69 4.91
CA ALA A 230 0.58 -12.10 5.40
C ALA A 230 0.79 -13.24 6.37
N VAL A 231 0.44 -13.03 7.63
CA VAL A 231 0.88 -13.88 8.75
C VAL A 231 -0.33 -14.35 9.54
N GLU A 232 -0.48 -15.66 9.68
CA GLU A 232 -1.50 -16.29 10.51
C GLU A 232 -1.10 -16.23 11.99
N LEU A 233 -1.96 -15.63 12.81
CA LEU A 233 -1.73 -15.50 14.25
C LEU A 233 -2.68 -16.38 15.08
N GLY A 234 -3.54 -17.19 14.45
CA GLY A 234 -4.57 -18.03 15.09
C GLY A 234 -4.10 -19.07 16.12
N GLY A 235 -2.78 -19.22 16.35
CA GLY A 235 -2.21 -20.11 17.37
C GLY A 235 -1.34 -19.41 18.42
N LEU A 236 -1.15 -18.10 18.32
CA LEU A 236 -0.27 -17.37 19.23
C LEU A 236 -1.04 -16.87 20.47
N PRO A 237 -0.46 -17.00 21.68
CA PRO A 237 -1.01 -16.35 22.87
C PRO A 237 -1.07 -14.84 22.68
N ARG A 238 -2.24 -14.23 22.90
CA ARG A 238 -2.42 -12.78 22.75
C ARG A 238 -3.53 -12.24 23.63
N ALA A 239 -3.45 -10.94 23.93
CA ALA A 239 -4.60 -10.19 24.40
C ALA A 239 -5.68 -10.11 23.30
N PRO A 240 -6.96 -10.01 23.66
CA PRO A 240 -8.04 -9.83 22.69
C PRO A 240 -7.88 -8.52 21.89
N GLY A 241 -8.34 -8.55 20.63
CA GLY A 241 -8.39 -7.37 19.75
C GLY A 241 -7.10 -7.07 18.98
N HIS A 242 -7.12 -5.96 18.25
CA HIS A 242 -6.05 -5.58 17.30
C HIS A 242 -4.71 -5.22 17.97
N ALA A 243 -4.74 -4.66 19.18
CA ALA A 243 -3.52 -4.32 19.90
C ALA A 243 -2.72 -5.58 20.27
N GLY A 244 -3.40 -6.62 20.79
CA GLY A 244 -2.78 -7.90 21.11
C GLY A 244 -2.23 -8.63 19.87
N LEU A 245 -2.88 -8.50 18.71
CA LEU A 245 -2.33 -9.01 17.44
C LEU A 245 -0.99 -8.35 17.07
N ARG A 246 -0.88 -7.03 17.28
CA ARG A 246 0.36 -6.29 16.99
C ARG A 246 1.48 -6.65 17.98
N GLU A 247 1.14 -6.78 19.25
CA GLU A 247 2.07 -7.19 20.29
C GLU A 247 2.62 -8.61 20.01
N ALA A 248 1.75 -9.55 19.65
CA ALA A 248 2.13 -10.91 19.29
C ALA A 248 3.05 -10.98 18.05
N LEU A 249 2.92 -10.03 17.11
CA LEU A 249 3.78 -9.95 15.93
C LEU A 249 5.20 -9.48 16.27
N GLY A 250 5.35 -8.61 17.29
CA GLY A 250 6.59 -7.89 17.61
C GLY A 250 7.86 -8.76 17.58
N PRO A 251 7.90 -9.91 18.28
CA PRO A 251 9.06 -10.80 18.31
C PRO A 251 9.47 -11.39 16.96
N HIS A 252 8.57 -11.38 15.96
CA HIS A 252 8.76 -12.03 14.66
C HIS A 252 9.09 -11.05 13.53
N ILE A 253 8.99 -9.74 13.76
CA ILE A 253 9.17 -8.71 12.71
C ILE A 253 10.53 -8.86 12.03
N GLU A 254 11.61 -8.94 12.81
CA GLU A 254 12.97 -9.03 12.27
C GLU A 254 13.18 -10.29 11.41
N ALA A 255 12.67 -11.44 11.87
CA ALA A 255 12.74 -12.68 11.11
C ALA A 255 11.94 -12.61 9.79
N ILE A 256 10.75 -11.98 9.80
CA ILE A 256 9.95 -11.77 8.59
C ILE A 256 10.71 -10.88 7.59
N LEU A 257 11.37 -9.82 8.06
CA LEU A 257 12.18 -8.95 7.21
C LEU A 257 13.37 -9.72 6.60
N ASP A 258 14.08 -10.51 7.40
CA ASP A 258 15.20 -11.34 6.95
C ASP A 258 14.78 -12.40 5.91
N GLU A 259 13.60 -13.01 6.08
CA GLU A 259 13.01 -13.91 5.09
C GLU A 259 12.63 -13.18 3.80
N GLY A 260 12.11 -11.95 3.89
CA GLY A 260 11.86 -11.11 2.71
C GLY A 260 13.13 -10.74 1.95
N VAL A 261 14.24 -10.46 2.65
CA VAL A 261 15.56 -10.26 2.04
C VAL A 261 16.06 -11.55 1.39
N ALA A 262 15.87 -12.71 2.04
CA ALA A 262 16.24 -14.01 1.49
C ALA A 262 15.46 -14.34 0.20
N LEU A 263 14.16 -14.04 0.19
CA LEU A 263 13.30 -14.16 -0.98
C LEU A 263 13.80 -13.29 -2.12
N ALA A 264 14.12 -12.02 -1.84
CA ALA A 264 14.64 -11.11 -2.86
C ALA A 264 15.97 -11.58 -3.46
N ALA A 265 16.88 -12.08 -2.60
CA ALA A 265 18.20 -12.57 -3.01
C ALA A 265 18.09 -13.83 -3.89
N SER A 266 17.27 -14.80 -3.48
CA SER A 266 17.03 -16.04 -4.23
C SER A 266 16.30 -15.80 -5.55
N SER A 267 15.37 -14.84 -5.58
CA SER A 267 14.61 -14.51 -6.79
C SER A 267 15.43 -13.71 -7.82
N PHE A 268 16.48 -12.99 -7.41
CA PHE A 268 17.22 -12.08 -8.30
C PHE A 268 17.79 -12.76 -9.56
N GLY A 269 18.19 -14.04 -9.44
CA GLY A 269 18.76 -14.83 -10.53
C GLY A 269 17.75 -15.39 -11.52
N ASP A 270 16.44 -15.24 -11.28
CA ASP A 270 15.42 -15.83 -12.14
C ASP A 270 15.43 -15.17 -13.54
N PRO A 271 15.70 -15.93 -14.62
CA PRO A 271 15.72 -15.41 -15.98
C PRO A 271 14.34 -14.88 -16.44
N ALA A 272 13.23 -15.36 -15.84
CA ALA A 272 11.88 -14.91 -16.16
C ALA A 272 11.58 -13.49 -15.66
N LEU A 273 12.39 -12.94 -14.75
CA LEU A 273 12.20 -11.59 -14.25
C LEU A 273 12.55 -10.54 -15.30
N GLY A 274 11.57 -9.71 -15.65
CA GLY A 274 11.78 -8.52 -16.47
C GLY A 274 12.66 -7.46 -15.78
N ALA A 275 13.19 -6.52 -16.56
CA ALA A 275 14.13 -5.50 -16.07
C ALA A 275 13.57 -4.67 -14.89
N ALA A 276 12.28 -4.32 -14.91
CA ALA A 276 11.65 -3.58 -13.81
C ALA A 276 11.59 -4.37 -12.49
N ALA A 277 11.35 -5.68 -12.57
CA ALA A 277 11.36 -6.56 -11.41
C ALA A 277 12.78 -6.71 -10.84
N ARG A 278 13.79 -6.91 -11.71
CA ARG A 278 15.20 -6.98 -11.27
C ARG A 278 15.66 -5.67 -10.65
N ALA A 279 15.31 -4.52 -11.22
CA ALA A 279 15.61 -3.22 -10.64
C ALA A 279 14.97 -3.06 -9.25
N ARG A 280 13.73 -3.53 -9.08
CA ARG A 280 13.05 -3.53 -7.79
C ARG A 280 13.76 -4.41 -6.74
N LEU A 281 14.13 -5.64 -7.11
CA LEU A 281 14.88 -6.53 -6.22
C LEU A 281 16.26 -5.95 -5.88
N LYS A 282 16.97 -5.36 -6.86
CA LYS A 282 18.26 -4.68 -6.64
C LYS A 282 18.13 -3.58 -5.60
N ALA A 283 17.15 -2.69 -5.74
CA ALA A 283 16.93 -1.59 -4.80
C ALA A 283 16.73 -2.10 -3.37
N LEU A 284 15.84 -3.09 -3.19
CA LEU A 284 15.58 -3.71 -1.88
C LEU A 284 16.83 -4.35 -1.28
N LEU A 285 17.62 -5.08 -2.09
CA LEU A 285 18.85 -5.72 -1.64
C LEU A 285 19.92 -4.69 -1.23
N LEU A 286 20.00 -3.54 -1.90
CA LEU A 286 20.94 -2.48 -1.54
C LEU A 286 20.50 -1.73 -0.28
N GLU A 287 19.19 -1.47 -0.10
CA GLU A 287 18.63 -0.92 1.14
C GLU A 287 18.91 -1.86 2.32
N ALA A 288 18.60 -3.16 2.17
CA ALA A 288 18.88 -4.18 3.18
C ALA A 288 20.37 -4.28 3.52
N PHE A 289 21.25 -4.16 2.53
CA PHE A 289 22.69 -4.13 2.75
C PHE A 289 23.14 -2.92 3.57
N ALA A 290 22.59 -1.74 3.27
CA ALA A 290 22.89 -0.52 4.02
C ALA A 290 22.41 -0.59 5.48
N GLU A 291 21.29 -1.28 5.73
CA GLU A 291 20.79 -1.57 7.08
C GLU A 291 21.55 -2.71 7.80
N GLY A 292 22.51 -3.37 7.14
CA GLY A 292 23.23 -4.50 7.73
C GLY A 292 22.44 -5.81 7.81
N ARG A 293 21.31 -5.92 7.10
CA ARG A 293 20.42 -7.09 7.11
C ARG A 293 20.83 -8.12 6.08
N GLY A 294 20.76 -9.41 6.43
CA GLY A 294 20.98 -10.51 5.48
C GLY A 294 22.33 -10.53 4.75
N LEU A 295 23.37 -9.87 5.30
CA LEU A 295 24.63 -9.56 4.60
C LEU A 295 25.26 -10.75 3.87
N ALA A 296 25.31 -11.92 4.52
CA ALA A 296 25.91 -13.12 3.93
C ALA A 296 25.24 -13.53 2.60
N ARG A 297 23.91 -13.44 2.53
CA ARG A 297 23.15 -13.77 1.32
C ARG A 297 23.32 -12.68 0.26
N ILE A 298 23.14 -11.41 0.64
CA ILE A 298 23.21 -10.28 -0.30
C ILE A 298 24.60 -10.19 -0.95
N ARG A 299 25.68 -10.42 -0.18
CA ARG A 299 27.07 -10.40 -0.68
C ARG A 299 27.34 -11.35 -1.85
N ALA A 300 26.58 -12.43 -1.95
CA ALA A 300 26.71 -13.42 -3.01
C ALA A 300 25.85 -13.10 -4.25
N VAL A 301 24.90 -12.17 -4.17
CA VAL A 301 24.00 -11.85 -5.28
C VAL A 301 24.72 -10.98 -6.32
N PRO A 302 24.77 -11.36 -7.61
CA PRO A 302 25.37 -10.55 -8.66
C PRO A 302 24.41 -9.43 -9.10
N CYS A 303 24.20 -8.43 -8.24
CA CYS A 303 23.22 -7.36 -8.46
C CYS A 303 23.81 -6.01 -8.88
N VAL A 304 25.14 -5.85 -8.91
CA VAL A 304 25.79 -4.59 -9.28
C VAL A 304 26.50 -4.72 -10.61
N ASP A 305 26.01 -4.01 -11.62
CA ASP A 305 26.67 -3.99 -12.92
C ASP A 305 27.99 -3.21 -12.86
N ALA A 306 29.00 -3.70 -13.58
CA ALA A 306 30.26 -3.00 -13.78
C ALA A 306 30.79 -3.21 -15.20
N TRP A 307 31.60 -2.26 -15.64
CA TRP A 307 32.45 -2.38 -16.82
C TRP A 307 33.83 -2.91 -16.42
N LEU A 308 34.30 -3.92 -17.12
CA LEU A 308 35.60 -4.57 -16.93
C LEU A 308 36.48 -4.39 -18.18
N GLY A 309 37.80 -4.58 -18.02
CA GLY A 309 38.78 -4.59 -19.11
C GLY A 309 38.72 -3.34 -19.98
N GLY A 310 38.82 -2.15 -19.36
CA GLY A 310 38.76 -0.88 -20.08
C GLY A 310 37.40 -0.55 -20.70
N GLY A 311 36.30 -1.17 -20.26
CA GLY A 311 34.96 -0.96 -20.79
C GLY A 311 34.59 -1.84 -21.98
N SER A 312 35.27 -2.97 -22.15
CA SER A 312 34.99 -3.96 -23.19
C SER A 312 33.87 -4.93 -22.79
N GLU A 313 33.79 -5.28 -21.50
CA GLU A 313 32.83 -6.24 -20.97
C GLU A 313 31.94 -5.60 -19.91
N ARG A 314 30.62 -5.77 -20.04
CA ARG A 314 29.67 -5.44 -18.96
C ARG A 314 29.27 -6.73 -18.26
N ARG A 315 29.47 -6.77 -16.94
CA ARG A 315 29.14 -7.93 -16.12
C ARG A 315 28.43 -7.52 -14.84
N ALA A 316 27.49 -8.35 -14.41
CA ALA A 316 26.88 -8.25 -13.09
C ALA A 316 27.84 -8.86 -12.06
N LEU A 317 28.29 -8.05 -11.12
CA LEU A 317 29.19 -8.41 -10.04
C LEU A 317 28.45 -8.44 -8.70
N THR A 318 29.04 -9.13 -7.74
CA THR A 318 28.50 -9.23 -6.38
C THR A 318 29.04 -8.11 -5.48
N LEU A 319 28.37 -7.85 -4.35
CA LEU A 319 28.87 -6.88 -3.37
C LEU A 319 30.20 -7.31 -2.74
N ALA A 320 30.50 -8.61 -2.68
CA ALA A 320 31.82 -9.08 -2.25
C ALA A 320 32.95 -8.60 -3.19
N HIS A 321 32.69 -8.48 -4.50
CA HIS A 321 33.66 -7.90 -5.44
C HIS A 321 33.86 -6.41 -5.18
N LEU A 322 32.78 -5.70 -4.85
CA LEU A 322 32.85 -4.28 -4.48
C LEU A 322 33.69 -4.08 -3.21
N GLU A 323 33.41 -4.85 -2.14
CA GLU A 323 34.19 -4.83 -0.90
C GLU A 323 35.67 -5.19 -1.13
N ALA A 324 35.97 -6.11 -2.04
CA ALA A 324 37.34 -6.42 -2.44
C ALA A 324 38.01 -5.22 -3.14
N ALA A 325 37.30 -4.55 -4.06
CA ALA A 325 37.81 -3.35 -4.71
C ALA A 325 38.08 -2.22 -3.71
N VAL A 326 37.23 -2.03 -2.69
CA VAL A 326 37.48 -1.05 -1.61
C VAL A 326 38.77 -1.34 -0.85
N ARG A 327 39.07 -2.62 -0.59
CA ARG A 327 40.30 -3.02 0.09
C ARG A 327 41.55 -2.82 -0.78
N GLN A 328 41.43 -2.98 -2.10
CA GLN A 328 42.55 -2.90 -3.03
C GLN A 328 42.83 -1.47 -3.51
N GLN A 329 41.79 -0.72 -3.86
CA GLN A 329 41.85 0.62 -4.47
C GLN A 329 41.59 1.75 -3.46
N GLY A 330 41.16 1.42 -2.24
CA GLY A 330 40.82 2.37 -1.19
C GLY A 330 39.37 2.85 -1.26
N ARG A 331 39.08 3.97 -0.57
CA ARG A 331 37.71 4.51 -0.41
C ARG A 331 37.20 5.31 -1.61
N HIS A 332 37.96 5.39 -2.70
CA HIS A 332 37.62 6.17 -3.89
C HIS A 332 37.46 5.24 -5.09
N LEU A 333 36.22 4.92 -5.45
CA LEU A 333 35.92 4.02 -6.56
C LEU A 333 35.32 4.79 -7.75
N LEU A 334 35.48 4.26 -8.95
CA LEU A 334 34.94 4.87 -10.16
C LEU A 334 33.54 4.33 -10.48
N ALA A 335 32.59 5.21 -10.79
CA ALA A 335 31.25 4.82 -11.21
C ALA A 335 30.71 5.67 -12.37
N LEU A 336 29.91 5.05 -13.24
CA LEU A 336 29.15 5.67 -14.31
C LEU A 336 27.65 5.60 -14.01
N ASP A 337 26.89 6.60 -14.49
CA ASP A 337 25.43 6.54 -14.40
C ASP A 337 24.89 5.49 -15.39
N PRO A 338 23.76 4.83 -15.08
CA PRO A 338 23.09 3.94 -16.01
C PRO A 338 22.82 4.64 -17.36
N GLY A 339 23.13 3.95 -18.46
CA GLY A 339 22.93 4.46 -19.83
C GLY A 339 24.04 5.39 -20.36
N ARG A 340 25.09 5.68 -19.58
CA ARG A 340 26.29 6.36 -20.10
C ARG A 340 27.10 5.43 -20.99
N ASP A 341 27.57 5.96 -22.13
CA ASP A 341 28.46 5.25 -23.04
C ASP A 341 29.89 5.19 -22.44
N PRO A 342 30.42 3.99 -22.12
CA PRO A 342 31.74 3.84 -21.50
C PRO A 342 32.87 4.40 -22.37
N ARG A 343 32.71 4.41 -23.70
CA ARG A 343 33.74 4.86 -24.66
C ARG A 343 34.04 6.36 -24.60
N ARG A 344 33.26 7.13 -23.83
CA ARG A 344 33.45 8.57 -23.59
C ARG A 344 34.38 8.85 -22.41
N TYR A 345 34.82 7.83 -21.71
CA TYR A 345 35.58 7.91 -20.47
C TYR A 345 36.89 7.15 -20.59
N LEU A 346 37.91 7.57 -19.85
CA LEU A 346 39.16 6.82 -19.71
C LEU A 346 38.92 5.76 -18.63
N LEU A 347 38.67 4.54 -19.07
CA LEU A 347 38.46 3.39 -18.20
C LEU A 347 39.76 2.60 -18.14
N GLY A 348 40.27 2.34 -16.93
CA GLY A 348 41.45 1.50 -16.72
C GLY A 348 41.13 0.01 -16.68
N GLU A 349 42.06 -0.78 -16.18
CA GLU A 349 41.88 -2.21 -15.88
C GLU A 349 40.90 -2.44 -14.71
N ASP A 350 40.83 -1.48 -13.78
CA ASP A 350 39.97 -1.54 -12.60
C ASP A 350 38.47 -1.51 -12.97
N PRO A 351 37.61 -2.23 -12.22
CA PRO A 351 36.17 -2.20 -12.43
C PRO A 351 35.58 -0.79 -12.32
N VAL A 352 34.76 -0.39 -13.29
CA VAL A 352 33.98 0.84 -13.24
C VAL A 352 32.51 0.51 -13.05
N TRP A 353 32.01 0.80 -11.85
CA TRP A 353 30.68 0.42 -11.40
C TRP A 353 29.59 1.20 -12.14
N ILE A 354 28.45 0.58 -12.46
CA ILE A 354 27.29 1.23 -13.06
C ILE A 354 26.26 1.43 -11.94
N LEU A 355 26.25 2.64 -11.40
CA LEU A 355 25.46 3.00 -10.23
C LEU A 355 24.71 4.30 -10.47
N ASP A 356 23.43 4.35 -10.14
CA ASP A 356 22.70 5.62 -10.09
C ASP A 356 23.02 6.42 -8.81
N ALA A 357 22.37 7.58 -8.64
CA ALA A 357 22.60 8.45 -7.49
C ALA A 357 22.18 7.81 -6.15
N THR A 358 21.07 7.07 -6.13
CA THR A 358 20.54 6.40 -4.94
C THR A 358 21.43 5.22 -4.56
N GLU A 359 21.83 4.41 -5.55
CA GLU A 359 22.73 3.27 -5.34
C GLU A 359 24.10 3.71 -4.83
N ARG A 360 24.65 4.82 -5.35
CA ARG A 360 25.90 5.41 -4.83
C ARG A 360 25.78 5.88 -3.39
N LEU A 361 24.62 6.44 -3.02
CA LEU A 361 24.37 6.90 -1.65
C LEU A 361 24.34 5.72 -0.69
N LEU A 362 23.49 4.71 -0.96
CA LEU A 362 23.34 3.51 -0.14
C LEU A 362 24.67 2.77 0.04
N LEU A 363 25.36 2.50 -1.07
CA LEU A 363 26.66 1.81 -1.02
C LEU A 363 27.77 2.67 -0.41
N GLY A 364 27.72 3.98 -0.64
CA GLY A 364 28.70 4.93 -0.10
C GLY A 364 28.63 5.01 1.43
N GLU A 365 27.41 5.03 1.98
CA GLU A 365 27.14 4.99 3.41
C GLU A 365 27.53 3.63 4.01
N ALA A 366 27.04 2.53 3.42
CA ALA A 366 27.27 1.17 3.93
C ALA A 366 28.75 0.77 3.96
N LEU A 367 29.53 1.18 2.96
CA LEU A 367 30.94 0.79 2.81
C LEU A 367 31.93 1.90 3.21
N GLY A 368 31.46 3.10 3.50
CA GLY A 368 32.32 4.26 3.73
C GLY A 368 33.14 4.67 2.49
N VAL A 369 32.55 4.55 1.29
CA VAL A 369 33.21 4.79 0.00
C VAL A 369 32.64 6.02 -0.71
N ARG A 370 33.45 6.63 -1.56
CA ARG A 370 33.05 7.73 -2.44
C ARG A 370 33.17 7.28 -3.90
N PHE A 371 32.07 7.37 -4.61
CA PHE A 371 32.05 7.10 -6.05
C PHE A 371 32.33 8.38 -6.84
N ALA A 372 33.36 8.35 -7.68
CA ALA A 372 33.71 9.43 -8.60
C ALA A 372 33.42 9.03 -10.03
N MET A 373 33.05 9.99 -10.88
CA MET A 373 32.94 9.74 -12.31
C MET A 373 34.34 9.61 -12.92
N PRO A 374 34.62 8.61 -13.77
CA PRO A 374 35.90 8.51 -14.46
C PRO A 374 36.17 9.77 -15.29
N PRO A 375 37.46 10.12 -15.50
CA PRO A 375 37.81 11.24 -16.36
C PRO A 375 37.32 10.98 -17.78
N ARG A 376 36.82 12.03 -18.45
CA ARG A 376 36.38 11.91 -19.85
C ARG A 376 37.59 11.66 -20.73
N ALA A 377 37.46 10.71 -21.66
CA ALA A 377 38.41 10.59 -22.75
C ALA A 377 38.43 11.92 -23.50
N ARG A 378 39.61 12.55 -23.62
CA ARG A 378 39.79 13.73 -24.46
C ARG A 378 39.51 13.29 -25.90
N ALA A 379 38.26 13.40 -26.31
CA ALA A 379 37.88 13.15 -27.68
C ALA A 379 38.66 14.15 -28.54
N ARG A 380 39.56 13.67 -29.40
CA ARG A 380 39.91 14.45 -30.60
C ARG A 380 38.57 14.76 -31.27
N PRO A 381 38.19 16.04 -31.41
CA PRO A 381 36.84 16.40 -31.83
C PRO A 381 36.68 15.97 -33.29
N SER A 382 36.17 14.75 -33.52
CA SER A 382 35.74 14.39 -34.86
C SER A 382 34.53 15.28 -35.19
N VAL A 383 34.64 16.06 -36.25
CA VAL A 383 33.60 16.99 -36.74
C VAL A 383 32.26 16.26 -36.92
N ARG A 384 32.29 14.97 -37.31
CA ARG A 384 31.12 14.09 -37.39
C ARG A 384 30.41 13.88 -36.06
N ARG A 385 31.14 13.81 -34.93
CA ARG A 385 30.57 13.61 -33.59
C ARG A 385 29.96 14.90 -33.02
N ARG A 386 30.52 16.08 -33.35
CA ARG A 386 29.83 17.37 -33.12
C ARG A 386 28.53 17.46 -33.92
N LEU A 387 28.49 16.90 -35.12
CA LEU A 387 27.28 16.83 -35.94
C LEU A 387 26.25 15.85 -35.38
N THR A 388 26.64 14.64 -34.94
CA THR A 388 25.70 13.66 -34.34
C THR A 388 25.26 14.02 -32.93
N GLU A 389 26.12 14.60 -32.09
CA GLU A 389 25.69 15.14 -30.79
C GLU A 389 24.83 16.40 -30.98
N ALA A 390 25.10 17.23 -32.00
CA ALA A 390 24.20 18.31 -32.39
C ALA A 390 22.89 17.77 -33.00
N LEU A 391 22.87 16.63 -33.70
CA LEU A 391 21.67 16.00 -34.26
C LEU A 391 20.86 15.19 -33.25
N GLU A 392 21.48 14.64 -32.20
CA GLU A 392 20.78 13.96 -31.09
C GLU A 392 20.30 14.97 -30.02
N ALA A 393 21.09 16.02 -29.75
CA ALA A 393 20.61 17.18 -29.01
C ALA A 393 19.54 17.93 -29.81
N ALA A 394 19.71 18.10 -31.13
CA ALA A 394 18.66 18.61 -32.01
C ALA A 394 17.51 17.62 -32.08
N GLY A 395 17.67 16.30 -32.07
CA GLY A 395 16.55 15.34 -32.10
C GLY A 395 15.68 15.39 -30.86
N ARG A 396 16.29 15.57 -29.67
CA ARG A 396 15.57 15.84 -28.41
C ARG A 396 14.94 17.23 -28.37
N VAL A 397 15.64 18.24 -28.90
CA VAL A 397 15.14 19.61 -29.06
C VAL A 397 14.11 19.73 -30.19
N PHE A 398 14.10 18.85 -31.18
CA PHE A 398 13.27 18.82 -32.39
C PHE A 398 12.03 17.98 -32.15
N ARG A 399 12.07 16.93 -31.32
CA ARG A 399 10.86 16.34 -30.74
C ARG A 399 10.20 17.26 -29.71
N ARG A 400 11.00 18.02 -28.93
CA ARG A 400 10.48 19.14 -28.11
C ARG A 400 9.97 20.32 -28.97
N ARG A 401 10.60 20.64 -30.11
CA ARG A 401 10.21 21.71 -31.04
C ARG A 401 9.03 21.33 -31.92
N LEU A 402 8.91 20.10 -32.39
CA LEU A 402 7.71 19.61 -33.07
C LEU A 402 6.51 19.58 -32.10
N ARG A 403 6.72 19.22 -30.82
CA ARG A 403 5.69 19.39 -29.78
C ARG A 403 5.40 20.84 -29.39
N THR A 404 6.35 21.77 -29.53
CA THR A 404 6.14 23.21 -29.25
C THR A 404 5.78 24.06 -30.47
N LEU A 405 5.85 23.50 -31.68
CA LEU A 405 5.32 24.07 -32.92
C LEU A 405 3.90 23.55 -33.18
N ALA A 406 3.58 22.31 -32.77
CA ALA A 406 2.21 21.79 -32.79
C ALA A 406 1.34 22.30 -31.63
N ALA A 407 1.92 22.70 -30.50
CA ALA A 407 1.23 23.38 -29.40
C ALA A 407 1.51 24.89 -29.51
N GLY A 408 0.61 25.61 -30.17
CA GLY A 408 0.77 27.02 -30.57
C GLY A 408 1.26 27.97 -29.47
N GLY A 409 2.11 28.91 -29.87
CA GLY A 409 2.41 30.16 -29.19
C GLY A 409 3.10 30.08 -27.83
N ARG A 410 4.00 31.03 -27.55
CA ARG A 410 4.35 31.34 -26.15
C ARG A 410 3.11 31.97 -25.53
N GLY A 411 2.45 31.26 -24.62
CA GLY A 411 1.32 31.80 -23.87
C GLY A 411 1.69 33.10 -23.17
N ARG A 412 0.74 34.04 -23.12
CA ARG A 412 0.89 35.27 -22.35
C ARG A 412 0.93 34.91 -20.87
N VAL A 413 1.83 35.52 -20.10
CA VAL A 413 1.82 35.41 -18.64
C VAL A 413 0.53 36.01 -18.11
N LEU A 414 -0.19 35.25 -17.29
CA LEU A 414 -1.41 35.69 -16.65
C LEU A 414 -1.08 36.67 -15.52
N GLN A 415 -1.84 37.75 -15.41
CA GLN A 415 -1.77 38.66 -14.29
C GLN A 415 -2.44 38.04 -13.05
N PRO A 416 -2.09 38.46 -11.82
CA PRO A 416 -2.64 37.88 -10.59
C PRO A 416 -4.17 37.86 -10.53
N GLU A 417 -4.84 38.83 -11.15
CA GLU A 417 -6.32 38.95 -11.20
C GLU A 417 -6.96 37.91 -12.11
N GLU A 418 -6.18 37.34 -13.04
CA GLU A 418 -6.63 36.32 -13.99
C GLU A 418 -6.47 34.88 -13.47
N LEU A 419 -5.77 34.73 -12.33
CA LEU A 419 -5.50 33.45 -11.70
C LEU A 419 -6.69 33.01 -10.83
N GLY A 420 -7.11 31.75 -11.01
CA GLY A 420 -8.04 31.09 -10.11
C GLY A 420 -7.47 31.00 -8.68
N PRO A 421 -8.32 30.78 -7.66
CA PRO A 421 -7.87 30.72 -6.26
C PRO A 421 -6.73 29.71 -6.04
N VAL A 422 -6.89 28.48 -6.58
CA VAL A 422 -5.90 27.40 -6.48
C VAL A 422 -4.57 27.77 -7.17
N GLU A 423 -4.63 28.44 -8.33
CA GLU A 423 -3.43 28.89 -9.06
C GLU A 423 -2.67 29.96 -8.25
N ARG A 424 -3.40 30.89 -7.60
CA ARG A 424 -2.80 31.93 -6.73
C ARG A 424 -2.16 31.32 -5.49
N ASP A 425 -2.86 30.44 -4.80
CA ASP A 425 -2.36 29.79 -3.58
C ASP A 425 -1.12 28.95 -3.90
N PHE A 426 -1.16 28.20 -5.00
CA PHE A 426 -0.01 27.43 -5.47
C PHE A 426 1.19 28.33 -5.80
N ALA A 427 0.99 29.47 -6.47
CA ALA A 427 2.09 30.38 -6.80
C ALA A 427 2.70 31.04 -5.55
N ARG A 428 1.86 31.44 -4.58
CA ARG A 428 2.29 32.10 -3.32
C ARG A 428 3.22 31.22 -2.49
N LEU A 429 3.02 29.91 -2.47
CA LEU A 429 3.85 28.98 -1.69
C LEU A 429 5.34 28.97 -2.09
N PHE A 430 5.67 29.41 -3.31
CA PHE A 430 7.04 29.34 -3.82
C PHE A 430 7.73 30.72 -3.86
N ASP A 431 6.98 31.80 -3.72
CA ASP A 431 7.50 33.17 -3.64
C ASP A 431 8.12 33.43 -2.25
N PRO A 432 9.28 34.11 -2.11
CA PRO A 432 10.16 34.66 -3.15
C PRO A 432 11.24 33.70 -3.66
N ALA A 433 11.32 32.45 -3.17
CA ALA A 433 12.44 31.57 -3.51
C ALA A 433 12.43 31.12 -4.99
N ASN A 434 11.25 30.89 -5.58
CA ASN A 434 11.07 30.57 -6.99
C ASN A 434 9.80 31.22 -7.51
N THR A 435 9.90 31.94 -8.63
CA THR A 435 8.74 32.61 -9.22
C THR A 435 7.94 31.60 -10.05
N ILE A 436 6.72 31.28 -9.64
CA ILE A 436 5.80 30.48 -10.46
C ILE A 436 4.91 31.43 -11.25
N LEU A 437 4.96 31.36 -12.57
CA LEU A 437 4.16 32.19 -13.47
C LEU A 437 3.24 31.29 -14.30
N PHE A 438 1.94 31.48 -14.18
CA PHE A 438 0.99 30.82 -15.08
C PHE A 438 0.94 31.53 -16.42
N THR A 439 0.78 30.75 -17.49
CA THR A 439 0.63 31.30 -18.84
C THR A 439 -0.65 30.78 -19.49
N THR A 440 -1.17 31.49 -20.48
CA THR A 440 -2.22 30.95 -21.35
C THR A 440 -1.72 29.74 -22.15
N GLY A 441 -2.66 28.94 -22.68
CA GLY A 441 -2.35 27.82 -23.56
C GLY A 441 -2.04 26.49 -22.85
N ALA A 442 -1.65 25.50 -23.66
CA ALA A 442 -1.43 24.10 -23.28
C ALA A 442 -0.01 23.60 -23.63
N ALA A 443 0.96 24.52 -23.70
CA ALA A 443 2.36 24.14 -23.90
C ALA A 443 2.89 23.35 -22.68
N PRO A 444 3.98 22.57 -22.82
CA PRO A 444 4.62 21.93 -21.68
C PRO A 444 5.19 22.96 -20.68
N PRO A 445 5.22 22.63 -19.37
CA PRO A 445 5.91 23.42 -18.35
C PRO A 445 7.36 23.74 -18.72
N ARG A 446 7.86 24.90 -18.30
CA ARG A 446 9.24 25.32 -18.61
C ARG A 446 9.88 26.01 -17.43
N VAL A 447 11.17 25.74 -17.22
CA VAL A 447 12.00 26.42 -16.23
C VAL A 447 12.95 27.39 -16.94
N ARG A 448 13.00 28.65 -16.49
CA ARG A 448 13.99 29.64 -16.92
C ARG A 448 14.57 30.31 -15.68
N GLY A 449 15.83 30.01 -15.38
CA GLY A 449 16.45 30.46 -14.12
C GLY A 449 15.66 29.91 -12.93
N ARG A 450 15.16 30.80 -12.07
CA ARG A 450 14.32 30.44 -10.90
C ARG A 450 12.83 30.51 -11.19
N THR A 451 12.44 30.73 -12.45
CA THR A 451 11.04 30.92 -12.84
C THR A 451 10.48 29.66 -13.49
N LEU A 452 9.38 29.14 -12.94
CA LEU A 452 8.60 28.04 -13.52
C LEU A 452 7.38 28.60 -14.25
N TYR A 453 7.34 28.43 -15.56
CA TYR A 453 6.20 28.80 -16.39
C TYR A 453 5.25 27.62 -16.52
N LEU A 454 4.00 27.80 -16.08
CA LEU A 454 2.96 26.77 -16.03
C LEU A 454 1.79 27.12 -16.96
N PRO A 455 1.67 26.49 -18.14
CA PRO A 455 0.56 26.76 -19.04
C PRO A 455 -0.74 26.17 -18.50
N ARG A 456 -1.75 27.01 -18.22
CA ARG A 456 -2.92 26.63 -17.41
C ARG A 456 -3.77 25.49 -18.01
N HIS A 457 -3.74 25.33 -19.34
CA HIS A 457 -4.50 24.28 -20.02
C HIS A 457 -3.69 23.01 -20.27
N HIS A 458 -2.43 22.94 -19.82
CA HIS A 458 -1.63 21.72 -19.94
C HIS A 458 -2.18 20.62 -19.01
N PRO A 459 -2.39 19.37 -19.48
CA PRO A 459 -3.00 18.31 -18.68
C PRO A 459 -2.28 18.04 -17.35
N GLU A 460 -0.95 17.97 -17.37
CA GLU A 460 -0.16 17.72 -16.15
C GLU A 460 -0.22 18.87 -15.16
N VAL A 461 -0.33 20.12 -15.64
CA VAL A 461 -0.47 21.29 -14.75
C VAL A 461 -1.84 21.26 -14.08
N ARG A 462 -2.90 20.94 -14.83
CA ARG A 462 -4.25 20.80 -14.27
C ARG A 462 -4.34 19.68 -13.25
N GLU A 463 -3.71 18.54 -13.52
CA GLU A 463 -3.71 17.41 -12.59
C GLU A 463 -2.91 17.73 -11.33
N ALA A 464 -1.74 18.37 -11.47
CA ALA A 464 -0.95 18.84 -10.35
C ALA A 464 -1.72 19.83 -9.46
N LEU A 465 -2.43 20.80 -10.07
CA LEU A 465 -3.27 21.74 -9.33
C LEU A 465 -4.50 21.08 -8.70
N ARG A 466 -5.07 20.05 -9.34
CA ARG A 466 -6.17 19.27 -8.77
C ARG A 466 -5.72 18.52 -7.51
N LEU A 467 -4.54 17.89 -7.55
CA LEU A 467 -3.96 17.21 -6.39
C LEU A 467 -3.65 18.21 -5.27
N PHE A 468 -3.08 19.37 -5.61
CA PHE A 468 -2.84 20.46 -4.66
C PHE A 468 -4.14 21.00 -4.04
N ALA A 469 -5.22 21.15 -4.82
CA ALA A 469 -6.51 21.62 -4.32
C ALA A 469 -7.18 20.63 -3.35
N LEU A 470 -6.92 19.33 -3.53
CA LEU A 470 -7.36 18.30 -2.58
C LEU A 470 -6.56 18.36 -1.29
N ASP A 471 -5.27 18.69 -1.39
CA ASP A 471 -4.34 18.70 -0.28
C ASP A 471 -3.09 19.54 -0.60
N GLU A 472 -2.92 20.66 0.12
CA GLU A 472 -1.83 21.62 -0.09
C GLU A 472 -0.44 20.99 0.04
N ARG A 473 -0.33 19.84 0.74
CA ARG A 473 0.92 19.09 0.91
C ARG A 473 1.50 18.59 -0.42
N PHE A 474 0.67 18.47 -1.47
CA PHE A 474 1.15 18.11 -2.81
C PHE A 474 1.86 19.25 -3.54
N ALA A 475 1.93 20.46 -2.98
CA ALA A 475 2.62 21.59 -3.62
C ALA A 475 4.05 21.23 -4.03
N TYR A 476 4.83 20.65 -3.10
CA TYR A 476 6.21 20.24 -3.33
C TYR A 476 6.37 19.21 -4.47
N PRO A 477 5.76 18.00 -4.40
CA PRO A 477 5.93 17.00 -5.44
C PRO A 477 5.36 17.45 -6.79
N ALA A 478 4.29 18.25 -6.80
CA ALA A 478 3.74 18.85 -8.01
C ALA A 478 4.75 19.78 -8.70
N ALA A 479 5.32 20.75 -7.99
CA ALA A 479 6.31 21.66 -8.56
C ALA A 479 7.62 20.94 -8.94
N TYR A 480 8.03 19.95 -8.16
CA TYR A 480 9.21 19.14 -8.47
C TYR A 480 9.02 18.34 -9.77
N ALA A 481 7.88 17.66 -9.94
CA ALA A 481 7.55 16.94 -11.16
C ALA A 481 7.42 17.87 -12.38
N LEU A 482 6.68 18.98 -12.25
CA LEU A 482 6.48 19.95 -13.33
C LEU A 482 7.77 20.68 -13.74
N SER A 483 8.75 20.77 -12.84
CA SER A 483 10.05 21.37 -13.12
C SER A 483 11.12 20.38 -13.57
N ASP A 484 10.80 19.08 -13.67
CA ASP A 484 11.76 18.01 -13.97
C ASP A 484 12.94 18.01 -12.95
N GLY A 485 12.62 18.26 -11.69
CA GLY A 485 13.57 18.35 -10.58
C GLY A 485 14.49 19.58 -10.58
N LEU A 486 14.29 20.53 -11.49
CA LEU A 486 15.14 21.71 -11.62
C LEU A 486 14.81 22.82 -10.61
N LEU A 487 13.58 22.88 -10.10
CA LEU A 487 13.27 23.81 -9.01
C LEU A 487 13.78 23.29 -7.67
N ARG A 488 14.26 24.20 -6.84
CA ARG A 488 14.52 23.96 -5.41
C ARG A 488 13.51 24.75 -4.59
N PRO A 489 12.38 24.13 -4.19
CA PRO A 489 11.34 24.78 -3.40
C PRO A 489 11.89 25.33 -2.07
N PRO A 490 11.24 26.35 -1.49
CA PRO A 490 11.58 26.85 -0.15
C PRO A 490 11.71 25.70 0.87
N LEU A 491 12.57 25.88 1.88
CA LEU A 491 12.74 24.89 2.94
C LEU A 491 11.41 24.57 3.65
N ALA A 492 10.61 25.58 3.95
CA ALA A 492 9.30 25.41 4.59
C ALA A 492 8.35 24.49 3.80
N VAL A 493 8.31 24.59 2.47
CA VAL A 493 7.47 23.74 1.61
C VAL A 493 7.99 22.29 1.59
N ARG A 494 9.31 22.10 1.67
CA ARG A 494 9.93 20.77 1.77
C ARG A 494 9.69 20.13 3.14
N GLU A 495 9.79 20.91 4.20
CA GLU A 495 9.55 20.47 5.58
C GLU A 495 8.08 20.15 5.82
N ALA A 496 7.15 20.96 5.29
CA ALA A 496 5.72 20.66 5.30
C ALA A 496 5.40 19.32 4.64
N PHE A 497 5.99 19.04 3.47
CA PHE A 497 5.82 17.76 2.81
C PHE A 497 6.47 16.61 3.59
N ARG A 498 7.63 16.83 4.21
CA ARG A 498 8.30 15.82 5.04
C ARG A 498 7.50 15.51 6.31
N SER A 499 7.02 16.52 7.02
CA SER A 499 6.20 16.38 8.23
C SER A 499 4.86 15.70 7.93
N ALA A 500 4.30 15.93 6.74
CA ALA A 500 3.15 15.22 6.24
C ALA A 500 3.39 13.72 6.01
N LEU A 501 4.58 13.36 5.53
CA LEU A 501 4.97 11.96 5.34
C LEU A 501 5.24 11.26 6.68
N SER A 502 5.70 11.99 7.71
CA SER A 502 5.89 11.45 9.06
C SER A 502 4.60 11.42 9.90
N GLY A 503 3.54 12.13 9.48
CA GLY A 503 2.26 12.14 10.16
C GLY A 503 2.18 13.08 11.38
N GLU A 504 3.12 14.00 11.54
CA GLU A 504 3.34 14.68 12.82
C GLU A 504 2.65 16.04 13.03
N ALA A 505 2.11 16.74 12.02
CA ALA A 505 1.30 17.95 12.26
C ALA A 505 0.51 18.43 11.03
N PRO A 506 -0.64 19.14 11.23
CA PRO A 506 -1.22 19.99 10.19
C PRO A 506 -0.38 21.25 9.96
N LEU A 507 -0.37 21.76 8.73
CA LEU A 507 0.31 23.01 8.33
C LEU A 507 -0.14 24.20 9.21
N PRO A 508 0.73 25.17 9.53
CA PRO A 508 0.26 26.49 9.94
C PRO A 508 -0.58 27.05 8.79
N ARG A 509 -1.86 27.36 9.07
CA ARG A 509 -2.74 28.02 8.10
C ARG A 509 -2.05 29.32 7.69
N LEU A 510 -1.66 29.44 6.43
CA LEU A 510 -1.21 30.70 5.88
C LEU A 510 -2.36 31.70 6.03
N GLU A 511 -2.14 32.78 6.76
CA GLU A 511 -3.09 33.89 6.86
C GLU A 511 -3.38 34.38 5.44
N ARG A 512 -4.63 34.24 4.99
CA ARG A 512 -5.03 34.42 3.58
C ARG A 512 -4.93 35.86 3.08
N ASP A 513 -4.61 36.81 3.97
CA ASP A 513 -4.75 38.25 3.74
C ASP A 513 -3.42 39.02 3.62
N ALA A 514 -2.28 38.35 3.49
CA ALA A 514 -1.02 39.05 3.19
C ALA A 514 -1.06 39.64 1.75
N PRO A 515 -0.81 40.96 1.57
CA PRO A 515 -0.81 41.60 0.26
C PRO A 515 0.34 41.08 -0.62
N LEU A 516 0.05 40.84 -1.91
CA LEU A 516 1.05 40.47 -2.90
C LEU A 516 2.05 41.61 -3.10
N LEU A 517 3.35 41.32 -3.08
CA LEU A 517 4.40 42.29 -3.39
C LEU A 517 4.29 42.72 -4.87
N PRO A 518 4.49 44.02 -5.18
CA PRO A 518 4.50 44.49 -6.56
C PRO A 518 5.65 43.84 -7.35
N ALA A 519 5.40 43.60 -8.64
CA ALA A 519 6.40 43.05 -9.55
C ALA A 519 7.67 43.93 -9.59
N PRO A 520 8.88 43.32 -9.68
CA PRO A 520 10.12 44.09 -9.79
C PRO A 520 10.13 44.94 -11.07
N PRO A 521 10.71 46.15 -11.04
CA PRO A 521 10.83 47.00 -12.22
C PRO A 521 11.66 46.32 -13.31
N ARG A 522 11.28 46.57 -14.57
CA ARG A 522 11.83 45.94 -15.78
C ARG A 522 13.28 46.32 -16.07
#